data_AF-A0A369XM86-F1
#
_entry.id   AF-A0A369XM86-F1
#
_cell.length_a   1.000
_cell.length_b   1.000
_cell.length_c   1.000
_cell.angle_alpha   90.00
_cell.angle_beta   90.00
_cell.angle_gamma   90.00
#
_symmetry.space_group_name_H-M   'P 1'
#
loop_
_entity.id
_entity.type
_entity.pdbx_description
1 polymer ?
#
loop_
_entity_poly.entity_id
_entity_poly.type
_entity_poly.pdbx_seq_one_letter_code
_entity_poly.pdbx_strand_id
1 'polypeptide(L)'
;MERGPLEVSVSPAASHAEVLARYPDALAAEPFVAGIEEGAAPITADQEAEVVPWLAEIGETDHAITTDVLSRCKQDSEARAYYLARARGAVGDDLDDRRFCTQCENLRSGVCSVAKPGGAVSAPRVYRPVPDMLHRCAGYSPNSNCLTRPT
;
A
#
# COMPACT_ATOMS: atom_id res chain seq x y z
N MET A 1 13.26 -2.13 5.86
CA MET A 1 14.66 -2.60 5.89
C MET A 1 14.96 -3.20 4.53
N GLU A 2 15.75 -2.51 3.72
CA GLU A 2 16.31 -3.11 2.50
C GLU A 2 17.31 -4.16 2.95
N ARG A 3 17.00 -5.44 2.72
CA ARG A 3 17.97 -6.50 2.93
C ARG A 3 19.00 -6.33 1.82
N GLY A 4 20.15 -5.73 2.14
CA GLY A 4 21.26 -5.60 1.20
C GLY A 4 21.66 -6.97 0.62
N PRO A 5 22.33 -7.00 -0.54
CA PRO A 5 22.68 -8.25 -1.21
C PRO A 5 23.40 -9.20 -0.25
N LEU A 6 22.94 -10.45 -0.18
CA LEU A 6 23.61 -11.47 0.60
C LEU A 6 24.78 -12.01 -0.23
N GLU A 7 26.01 -11.75 0.20
CA GLU A 7 27.18 -12.38 -0.43
C GLU A 7 27.28 -13.85 0.01
N VAL A 8 27.30 -14.76 -0.96
CA VAL A 8 27.41 -16.20 -0.75
C VAL A 8 28.72 -16.70 -1.36
N SER A 9 29.52 -17.43 -0.59
CA SER A 9 30.72 -18.10 -1.07
C SER A 9 30.40 -19.56 -1.44
N VAL A 10 30.96 -20.02 -2.56
CA VAL A 10 30.79 -21.40 -3.02
C VAL A 10 32.12 -22.14 -2.85
N SER A 11 32.09 -23.28 -2.15
CA SER A 11 33.27 -24.13 -1.95
C SER A 11 32.92 -25.60 -2.26
N PRO A 12 33.66 -26.25 -3.18
CA PRO A 12 34.81 -25.73 -3.94
C PRO A 12 34.42 -24.60 -4.91
N ALA A 13 35.42 -23.83 -5.37
CA ALA A 13 35.19 -22.77 -6.36
C ALA A 13 34.49 -23.37 -7.59
N ALA A 14 33.30 -22.86 -7.89
CA ALA A 14 32.50 -23.27 -9.03
C ALA A 14 32.14 -22.02 -9.84
N SER A 15 32.18 -22.14 -11.15
CA SER A 15 31.67 -21.12 -12.06
C SER A 15 30.15 -20.99 -11.95
N HIS A 16 29.62 -19.84 -12.36
CA HIS A 16 28.17 -19.61 -12.41
C HIS A 16 27.44 -20.70 -13.19
N ALA A 17 27.98 -21.16 -14.32
CA ALA A 17 27.38 -22.22 -15.13
C ALA A 17 27.36 -23.58 -14.39
N GLU A 18 28.40 -23.91 -13.63
CA GLU A 18 28.46 -25.14 -12.83
C GLU A 18 27.47 -25.11 -11.67
N VAL A 19 27.27 -23.94 -11.05
CA VAL A 19 26.25 -23.75 -10.01
C VAL A 19 24.86 -23.94 -10.58
N LEU A 20 24.56 -23.34 -11.75
CA LEU A 20 23.25 -23.48 -12.40
C LEU A 20 22.98 -24.92 -12.86
N ALA A 21 23.99 -25.62 -13.37
CA ALA A 21 23.87 -27.02 -13.76
C ALA A 21 23.64 -27.95 -12.55
N ARG A 22 24.14 -27.57 -11.36
CA ARG A 22 23.99 -28.35 -10.12
C ARG A 22 22.66 -28.12 -9.42
N TYR A 23 22.09 -26.92 -9.54
CA TYR A 23 20.85 -26.53 -8.89
C TYR A 23 19.84 -25.97 -9.90
N PRO A 24 19.40 -26.77 -10.88
CA PRO A 24 18.43 -26.32 -11.88
C PRO A 24 17.11 -25.87 -11.22
N ASP A 25 16.71 -26.53 -10.14
CA ASP A 25 15.49 -26.23 -9.39
C ASP A 25 15.58 -24.92 -8.58
N ALA A 26 16.78 -24.42 -8.30
CA ALA A 26 16.94 -23.14 -7.59
C ALA A 26 16.54 -21.92 -8.46
N LEU A 27 16.48 -22.09 -9.79
CA LEU A 27 15.96 -21.10 -10.72
C LEU A 27 14.50 -21.37 -11.14
N ALA A 28 13.99 -22.57 -10.87
CA ALA A 28 12.62 -22.89 -11.19
C ALA A 28 11.71 -22.11 -10.23
N ALA A 29 10.96 -21.15 -10.76
CA ALA A 29 9.79 -20.67 -10.06
C ALA A 29 8.78 -21.82 -10.04
N GLU A 30 8.38 -22.25 -8.84
CA GLU A 30 7.21 -23.13 -8.71
C GLU A 30 6.03 -22.44 -9.43
N PRO A 31 5.34 -23.14 -10.35
CA PRO A 31 4.14 -22.61 -10.95
C PRO A 31 3.18 -22.25 -9.82
N PHE A 32 2.76 -20.98 -9.77
CA PHE A 32 1.67 -20.61 -8.88
C PHE A 32 0.41 -21.32 -9.37
N VAL A 33 0.07 -22.43 -8.74
CA VAL A 33 -1.23 -23.06 -8.93
C VAL A 33 -2.20 -22.22 -8.12
N ALA A 34 -2.86 -21.27 -8.79
CA ALA A 34 -4.01 -20.60 -8.23
C ALA A 34 -4.99 -21.70 -7.79
N GLY A 35 -5.35 -21.72 -6.52
CA GLY A 35 -6.48 -22.53 -6.06
C GLY A 35 -7.71 -22.02 -6.81
N ILE A 36 -8.11 -22.72 -7.86
CA ILE A 36 -9.39 -22.49 -8.51
C ILE A 36 -10.39 -23.07 -7.52
N GLU A 37 -10.98 -22.21 -6.68
CA GLU A 37 -12.15 -22.61 -5.92
C GLU A 37 -13.32 -22.74 -6.92
N GLU A 38 -13.45 -23.93 -7.50
CA GLU A 38 -14.57 -24.35 -8.32
C GLU A 38 -15.87 -24.21 -7.51
N GLY A 39 -16.54 -23.07 -7.66
CA GLY A 39 -17.86 -22.84 -7.06
C GLY A 39 -18.20 -21.41 -6.67
N ALA A 40 -17.29 -20.45 -6.75
CA ALA A 40 -17.64 -19.05 -6.48
C ALA A 40 -18.67 -18.55 -7.52
N ALA A 41 -19.80 -18.01 -7.05
CA ALA A 41 -20.80 -17.40 -7.91
C ALA A 41 -20.13 -16.41 -8.89
N PRO A 42 -20.51 -16.38 -10.18
CA PRO A 42 -19.87 -15.50 -11.15
C PRO A 42 -19.97 -14.04 -10.71
N ILE A 43 -18.97 -13.22 -11.07
CA ILE A 43 -19.05 -11.77 -10.91
C ILE A 43 -20.32 -11.26 -11.61
N THR A 44 -21.11 -10.41 -10.93
CA THR A 44 -22.31 -9.83 -11.53
C THR A 44 -21.96 -8.65 -12.44
N ALA A 45 -22.86 -8.28 -13.34
CA ALA A 45 -22.68 -7.09 -14.19
C ALA A 45 -22.48 -5.81 -13.35
N ASP A 46 -23.17 -5.71 -12.20
CA ASP A 46 -23.01 -4.58 -11.28
C ASP A 46 -21.61 -4.56 -10.67
N GLN A 47 -21.08 -5.72 -10.26
CA GLN A 47 -19.73 -5.83 -9.70
C GLN A 47 -18.65 -5.49 -10.75
N GLU A 48 -18.84 -5.91 -12.00
CA GLU A 48 -17.98 -5.52 -13.12
C GLU A 48 -18.03 -4.00 -13.36
N ALA A 49 -19.23 -3.41 -13.33
CA ALA A 49 -19.46 -1.98 -13.45
C ALA A 49 -18.92 -1.15 -12.26
N GLU A 50 -18.62 -1.77 -11.12
CA GLU A 50 -17.87 -1.13 -10.02
C GLU A 50 -16.35 -1.20 -10.27
N VAL A 51 -15.83 -2.36 -10.65
CA VAL A 51 -14.39 -2.60 -10.78
C VAL A 51 -13.77 -1.88 -11.99
N VAL A 52 -14.43 -1.89 -13.14
CA VAL A 52 -13.89 -1.32 -14.38
C VAL A 52 -13.65 0.21 -14.28
N PRO A 53 -14.59 1.03 -13.77
CA PRO A 53 -14.35 2.46 -13.58
C PRO A 53 -13.23 2.74 -12.59
N TRP A 54 -13.15 1.96 -11.51
CA TRP A 54 -12.08 2.10 -10.52
C TRP A 54 -10.70 1.76 -11.10
N LEU A 55 -10.59 0.73 -11.95
CA LEU A 55 -9.35 0.43 -12.67
C LEU A 55 -8.92 1.61 -13.56
N ALA A 56 -9.86 2.20 -14.30
CA ALA A 56 -9.58 3.38 -15.10
C ALA A 56 -9.15 4.59 -14.24
N GLU A 57 -9.75 4.76 -13.05
CA GLU A 57 -9.39 5.82 -12.09
C GLU A 57 -7.93 5.70 -11.60
N ILE A 58 -7.45 4.49 -11.36
CA ILE A 58 -6.05 4.26 -10.96
C ILE A 58 -5.06 4.26 -12.14
N GLY A 59 -5.55 4.55 -13.36
CA GLY A 59 -4.75 4.65 -14.58
C GLY A 59 -4.69 3.36 -15.41
N GLU A 60 -5.41 2.31 -15.00
CA GLU A 60 -5.40 1.03 -15.69
C GLU A 60 -6.49 1.00 -16.76
N THR A 61 -6.08 1.32 -18.00
CA THR A 61 -6.95 1.35 -19.18
C THR A 61 -6.67 0.21 -20.16
N ASP A 62 -5.66 -0.62 -19.89
CA ASP A 62 -5.32 -1.76 -20.74
C ASP A 62 -6.43 -2.83 -20.66
N HIS A 63 -6.99 -3.15 -21.83
CA HIS A 63 -8.08 -4.12 -21.94
C HIS A 63 -7.66 -5.55 -21.59
N ALA A 64 -6.41 -5.94 -21.86
CA ALA A 64 -5.91 -7.26 -21.50
C ALA A 64 -5.81 -7.37 -19.97
N ILE A 65 -5.26 -6.35 -19.32
CA ILE A 65 -5.13 -6.31 -17.85
C ILE A 65 -6.52 -6.28 -17.19
N THR A 66 -7.45 -5.48 -17.72
CA THR A 66 -8.84 -5.44 -17.23
C THR A 66 -9.50 -6.82 -17.35
N THR A 67 -9.32 -7.51 -18.49
CA THR A 67 -9.86 -8.85 -18.72
C THR A 67 -9.28 -9.86 -17.73
N ASP A 68 -7.98 -9.79 -17.46
CA ASP A 68 -7.31 -10.67 -16.51
C ASP A 68 -7.81 -10.45 -15.08
N VAL A 69 -8.00 -9.19 -14.67
CA VAL A 69 -8.59 -8.85 -13.36
C VAL A 69 -10.01 -9.41 -13.24
N LEU A 70 -10.85 -9.22 -14.25
CA LEU A 70 -12.22 -9.75 -14.25
C LEU A 70 -12.26 -11.28 -14.28
N SER A 71 -11.34 -11.91 -15.02
CA SER A 71 -11.17 -13.37 -15.02
C SER A 71 -10.76 -13.88 -13.64
N ARG A 72 -9.84 -13.20 -12.97
CA ARG A 72 -9.44 -13.49 -11.59
C ARG A 72 -10.60 -13.34 -10.62
N CYS A 73 -11.38 -12.27 -10.70
CA CYS A 73 -12.58 -12.07 -9.87
C CYS A 73 -13.64 -13.16 -10.05
N LYS A 74 -13.69 -13.82 -11.22
CA LYS A 74 -14.60 -14.94 -11.47
C LYS A 74 -14.13 -16.24 -10.80
N GLN A 75 -12.82 -16.44 -10.69
CA GLN A 75 -12.22 -17.69 -10.21
C GLN A 75 -11.87 -17.67 -8.72
N ASP A 76 -11.68 -16.48 -8.15
CA ASP A 76 -11.11 -16.28 -6.81
C ASP A 76 -11.99 -15.30 -6.02
N SER A 77 -12.65 -15.83 -5.00
CA SER A 77 -13.60 -15.08 -4.18
C SER A 77 -12.93 -14.03 -3.31
N GLU A 78 -11.68 -14.27 -2.88
CA GLU A 78 -10.86 -13.32 -2.11
C GLU A 78 -10.38 -12.18 -3.02
N ALA A 79 -9.91 -12.51 -4.23
CA ALA A 79 -9.57 -11.51 -5.23
C ALA A 79 -10.77 -10.62 -5.57
N ARG A 80 -11.96 -11.21 -5.77
CA ARG A 80 -13.18 -10.43 -6.00
C ARG A 80 -13.49 -9.50 -4.83
N ALA A 81 -13.40 -9.98 -3.59
CA ALA A 81 -13.63 -9.18 -2.40
C ALA A 81 -12.64 -7.99 -2.32
N TYR A 82 -11.37 -8.23 -2.64
CA TYR A 82 -10.34 -7.19 -2.70
C TYR A 82 -10.67 -6.09 -3.72
N TYR A 83 -10.96 -6.45 -4.97
CA TYR A 83 -11.22 -5.48 -6.02
C TYR A 83 -12.51 -4.68 -5.77
N LEU A 84 -13.57 -5.33 -5.27
CA LEU A 84 -14.80 -4.63 -4.88
C LEU A 84 -14.59 -3.70 -3.69
N ALA A 85 -13.82 -4.10 -2.68
CA ALA A 85 -13.52 -3.24 -1.55
C ALA A 85 -12.75 -1.98 -1.98
N ARG A 86 -11.81 -2.12 -2.93
CA ARG A 86 -11.09 -0.98 -3.52
C ARG A 86 -11.97 -0.10 -4.39
N ALA A 87 -12.79 -0.69 -5.26
CA ALA A 87 -13.74 0.04 -6.10
C ALA A 87 -14.76 0.84 -5.30
N ARG A 88 -15.18 0.33 -4.13
CA ARG A 88 -16.10 1.02 -3.22
C ARG A 88 -15.43 2.11 -2.36
N GLY A 89 -14.11 2.29 -2.47
CA GLY A 89 -13.35 3.16 -1.58
C GLY A 89 -13.35 2.69 -0.12
N ALA A 90 -13.76 1.46 0.16
CA ALA A 90 -13.85 0.91 1.53
C ALA A 90 -12.47 0.62 2.15
N VAL A 91 -11.40 0.72 1.36
CA VAL A 91 -10.00 0.59 1.79
C VAL A 91 -9.21 1.80 1.30
N GLY A 92 -9.46 2.96 1.90
CA GLY A 92 -8.76 4.17 1.46
C GLY A 92 -9.24 5.48 2.07
N ASP A 93 -9.34 5.55 3.41
CA ASP A 93 -9.19 6.82 4.15
C ASP A 93 -8.94 6.53 5.65
N ASP A 94 -9.51 5.45 6.19
CA ASP A 94 -9.36 5.08 7.60
C ASP A 94 -7.95 4.60 7.99
N LEU A 95 -7.12 4.16 7.03
CA LEU A 95 -5.74 3.70 7.28
C LEU A 95 -4.68 4.80 7.10
N ASP A 96 -5.02 5.87 6.38
CA ASP A 96 -4.09 6.99 6.25
C ASP A 96 -4.32 7.97 7.41
N ASP A 97 -3.62 7.74 8.53
CA ASP A 97 -3.66 8.60 9.71
C ASP A 97 -2.83 9.89 9.57
N ARG A 98 -2.28 10.18 8.39
CA ARG A 98 -1.56 11.42 8.14
C ARG A 98 -2.51 12.63 8.21
N ARG A 99 -2.07 13.71 8.85
CA ARG A 99 -2.85 14.96 9.02
C ARG A 99 -1.96 16.16 8.77
N PHE A 100 -2.55 17.30 8.42
CA PHE A 100 -1.81 18.56 8.37
C PHE A 100 -1.61 19.10 9.79
N CYS A 101 -0.45 19.69 10.08
CA CYS A 101 -0.25 20.31 11.39
C CYS A 101 -1.19 21.51 11.63
N THR A 102 -1.72 22.14 10.57
CA THR A 102 -2.75 23.19 10.66
C THR A 102 -4.08 22.71 11.20
N GLN A 103 -4.33 21.39 11.18
CA GLN A 103 -5.51 20.74 11.77
C GLN A 103 -5.29 20.34 13.24
N CYS A 104 -4.10 20.62 13.81
CA CYS A 104 -3.74 20.23 15.16
C CYS A 104 -3.85 21.40 16.15
N GLU A 105 -4.48 21.20 17.31
CA GLU A 105 -4.58 22.19 18.40
C GLU A 105 -3.21 22.55 19.01
N ASN A 106 -2.23 21.66 18.84
CA ASN A 106 -0.87 21.87 19.32
C ASN A 106 -0.05 22.81 18.43
N LEU A 107 -0.55 23.21 17.25
CA LEU A 107 0.11 24.21 16.43
C LEU A 107 -0.26 25.62 16.91
N ARG A 108 0.70 26.34 17.48
CA ARG A 108 0.53 27.71 17.97
C ARG A 108 1.52 28.64 17.29
N SER A 109 1.03 29.64 16.56
CA SER A 109 1.86 30.62 15.84
C SER A 109 2.94 29.96 14.94
N GLY A 110 2.59 28.84 14.32
CA GLY A 110 3.47 28.05 13.45
C GLY A 110 4.49 27.16 14.17
N VAL A 111 4.45 27.06 15.51
CA VAL A 111 5.34 26.20 16.32
C VAL A 111 4.52 25.11 16.99
N CYS A 112 5.05 23.88 17.03
CA CYS A 112 4.43 22.78 17.77
C CYS A 112 4.68 22.92 19.28
N SER A 113 3.63 23.15 20.07
CA SER A 113 3.71 23.40 21.52
C SER A 113 4.14 22.19 22.34
N VAL A 114 3.94 20.97 21.81
CA VAL A 114 4.23 19.70 22.50
C VAL A 114 5.56 19.08 22.06
N ALA A 115 6.27 19.71 21.12
CA ALA A 115 7.56 19.25 20.65
C ALA A 115 8.62 19.31 21.76
N LYS A 116 9.21 18.17 22.09
CA LYS A 116 10.35 18.07 23.00
C LYS A 116 11.21 16.85 22.66
N PRO A 117 12.54 16.92 22.79
CA PRO A 117 13.39 15.76 22.60
C PRO A 117 12.93 14.58 23.47
N GLY A 118 12.72 13.41 22.86
CA GLY A 118 12.25 12.20 23.54
C GLY A 118 10.77 12.21 23.96
N GLY A 119 9.98 13.21 23.55
CA GLY A 119 8.53 13.24 23.77
C GLY A 119 7.72 12.60 22.64
N ALA A 120 6.39 12.63 22.76
CA ALA A 120 5.46 12.13 21.73
C ALA A 120 5.68 12.81 20.36
N VAL A 121 6.07 14.08 20.37
CA VAL A 121 6.63 14.78 19.20
C VAL A 121 8.11 15.00 19.48
N SER A 122 8.94 14.04 19.07
CA SER A 122 10.39 14.07 19.29
C SER A 122 11.06 15.03 18.31
N ALA A 123 11.07 16.32 18.68
CA ALA A 123 11.66 17.40 17.91
C ALA A 123 12.14 18.52 18.87
N PRO A 124 12.96 19.49 18.39
CA PRO A 124 13.32 20.65 19.20
C PRO A 124 12.08 21.42 19.67
N ARG A 125 12.15 22.08 20.83
CA ARG A 125 11.03 22.89 21.39
C ARG A 125 10.57 24.05 20.49
N VAL A 126 11.36 24.37 19.47
CA VAL A 126 11.09 25.41 18.45
C VAL A 126 10.68 24.79 17.11
N TYR A 127 10.28 23.52 17.09
CA TYR A 127 9.92 22.81 15.86
C TYR A 127 8.74 23.49 15.14
N ARG A 128 8.99 23.85 13.88
CA ARG A 128 8.01 24.44 12.95
C ARG A 128 7.73 23.42 11.84
N PRO A 129 6.56 22.75 11.84
CA PRO A 129 6.19 21.83 10.77
C PRO A 129 5.91 22.59 9.47
N VAL A 130 6.05 21.91 8.34
CA VAL A 130 5.70 22.47 7.03
C VAL A 130 4.17 22.46 6.91
N PRO A 131 3.50 23.61 6.70
CA PRO A 131 2.04 23.72 6.77
C PRO A 131 1.31 22.77 5.81
N ASP A 132 1.85 22.60 4.61
CA ASP A 132 1.24 21.83 3.51
C ASP A 132 1.81 20.41 3.41
N MET A 133 2.47 19.93 4.46
CA MET A 133 2.96 18.56 4.54
C MET A 133 2.07 17.73 5.46
N LEU A 134 1.69 16.56 4.95
CA LEU A 134 0.99 15.53 5.71
C LEU A 134 1.97 14.82 6.65
N HIS A 135 1.66 14.81 7.95
CA HIS A 135 2.48 14.21 9.00
C HIS A 135 1.72 13.08 9.71
N ARG A 136 2.40 11.97 10.01
CA ARG A 136 1.96 11.01 11.04
C ARG A 136 2.51 11.50 12.38
N CYS A 137 1.63 11.91 13.31
CA CYS A 137 2.03 12.56 14.55
C CYS A 137 1.34 11.93 15.76
N ALA A 138 2.09 11.26 16.63
CA ALA A 138 1.56 10.65 17.85
C ALA A 138 1.04 11.67 18.89
N GLY A 139 1.45 12.94 18.77
CA GLY A 139 0.95 14.05 19.59
C GLY A 139 -0.16 14.86 18.91
N TYR A 140 -0.81 14.33 17.88
CA TYR A 140 -1.89 15.01 17.19
C TYR A 140 -3.12 15.19 18.11
N SER A 141 -3.69 16.39 18.15
CA SER A 141 -4.96 16.69 18.79
C SER A 141 -5.82 17.47 17.78
N PRO A 142 -6.98 16.97 17.35
CA PRO A 142 -7.78 17.59 16.30
C PRO A 142 -8.35 18.95 16.74
N ASN A 143 -8.18 19.99 15.93
CA ASN A 143 -8.87 21.28 16.13
C ASN A 143 -10.17 21.35 15.31
N SER A 144 -10.87 22.48 15.35
CA SER A 144 -12.13 22.67 14.61
C SER A 144 -12.01 22.51 13.09
N ASN A 145 -10.81 22.63 12.50
CA ASN A 145 -10.54 22.47 11.07
C ASN A 145 -10.21 21.02 10.68
N CYS A 146 -10.25 20.06 11.61
CA CYS A 146 -9.93 18.66 11.32
C CYS A 146 -10.94 17.98 10.38
N LEU A 147 -12.15 18.55 10.23
CA LEU A 147 -13.22 18.01 9.38
C LEU A 147 -13.20 18.57 7.95
N THR A 148 -12.32 19.54 7.66
CA THR A 148 -12.23 20.19 6.36
C THR A 148 -10.92 19.81 5.69
N ARG A 149 -10.99 19.15 4.52
CA ARG A 149 -9.85 19.05 3.61
C ARG A 149 -9.44 20.48 3.22
N PRO A 150 -8.16 20.87 3.38
CA PRO A 150 -7.70 22.14 2.82
C PRO A 150 -7.85 22.08 1.29
N THR A 151 -8.44 23.13 0.72
CA THR A 151 -8.58 23.36 -0.73
C THR A 151 -7.26 23.73 -1.38
#